data_AF-A0A3S5CNS9-F1
#
_entry.id   AF-A0A3S5CNS9-F1
#
_cell.length_a   1.000
_cell.length_b   1.000
_cell.length_c   1.000
_cell.angle_alpha   90.00
_cell.angle_beta   90.00
_cell.angle_gamma   90.00
#
_symmetry.space_group_name_H-M   'P 1'
#
loop_
_entity.id
_entity.type
_entity.pdbx_description
1 polymer ?
#
loop_
_entity_poly.entity_id
_entity_poly.type
_entity_poly.pdbx_seq_one_letter_code
_entity_poly.pdbx_strand_id
1 'polypeptide(L)'
;MSKHMSLLADLKTMVETKKVAGSGILNLDNYTDRMQASYSKYFPIYISPSFHIILQNMVHCADLSNPAKPLHLYRQWTDRIMEEFFLQGDQERAAGLDISPMCDRTTASIEKSQVGSTFSHMAIN
;
A
#
# COMPACT_ATOMS: atom_id res chain seq x y z
N MET A 1 -2.49 -4.71 4.19
CA MET A 1 -2.09 -3.42 4.83
C MET A 1 -1.12 -3.51 6.01
N SER A 2 -1.09 -4.59 6.83
CA SER A 2 -0.20 -4.65 8.02
C SER A 2 1.30 -4.45 7.74
N LYS A 3 1.78 -4.81 6.54
CA LYS A 3 3.17 -4.62 6.09
C LYS A 3 3.42 -3.30 5.33
N HIS A 4 2.43 -2.40 5.27
CA HIS A 4 2.55 -1.14 4.52
C HIS A 4 3.74 -0.31 5.02
N MET A 5 3.89 -0.14 6.34
CA MET A 5 4.96 0.69 6.91
C MET A 5 6.35 0.11 6.70
N SER A 6 6.51 -1.21 6.70
CA SER A 6 7.80 -1.84 6.37
C SER A 6 8.16 -1.65 4.90
N LEU A 7 7.20 -1.85 3.97
CA LEU A 7 7.44 -1.66 2.53
C LEU A 7 7.84 -0.21 2.22
N LEU A 8 7.19 0.74 2.86
CA LEU A 8 7.46 2.17 2.73
C LEU A 8 8.83 2.56 3.29
N ALA A 9 9.23 2.03 4.45
CA ALA A 9 10.54 2.28 5.04
C ALA A 9 11.68 1.75 4.15
N ASP A 10 11.51 0.55 3.59
CA ASP A 10 12.46 -0.04 2.66
C ASP A 10 12.57 0.79 1.37
N LEU A 11 11.43 1.24 0.82
CA LEU A 11 11.41 2.09 -0.37
C LEU A 11 12.07 3.45 -0.11
N LYS A 12 11.77 4.09 1.02
CA LYS A 12 12.37 5.38 1.41
C LYS A 12 13.88 5.27 1.55
N THR A 13 14.35 4.26 2.30
CA THR A 13 15.79 3.97 2.45
C THR A 13 16.44 3.75 1.09
N MET A 14 15.77 3.03 0.18
CA MET A 14 16.25 2.81 -1.17
C MET A 14 16.33 4.10 -2.00
N VAL A 15 15.37 5.02 -1.86
CA VAL A 15 15.41 6.32 -2.57
C VAL A 15 16.54 7.21 -2.04
N GLU A 16 16.70 7.29 -0.72
CA GLU A 16 17.73 8.12 -0.08
C GLU A 16 19.16 7.62 -0.36
N THR A 17 19.35 6.31 -0.46
CA THR A 17 20.67 5.69 -0.68
C THR A 17 21.06 5.60 -2.15
N LYS A 18 20.15 5.89 -3.09
CA LYS A 18 20.43 5.78 -4.52
C LYS A 18 21.14 7.01 -5.06
N LYS A 19 22.33 6.79 -5.61
CA LYS A 19 22.93 7.71 -6.58
C LYS A 19 22.13 7.62 -7.88
N VAL A 20 21.37 8.65 -8.20
CA VAL A 20 20.76 8.79 -9.53
C VAL A 20 21.91 8.79 -10.53
N ALA A 21 22.00 7.76 -11.37
CA ALA A 21 22.88 7.81 -12.52
C ALA A 21 22.44 9.03 -13.33
N GLY A 22 23.38 9.90 -13.73
CA GLY A 22 23.06 11.20 -14.37
C GLY A 22 22.20 11.13 -15.64
N SER A 23 21.82 9.93 -16.09
CA SER A 23 20.84 9.65 -17.14
C SER A 23 19.38 9.64 -16.69
N GLY A 24 19.08 9.76 -15.38
CA GLY A 24 17.71 9.67 -14.85
C GLY A 24 17.14 8.24 -14.78
N ILE A 25 17.96 7.23 -15.09
CA ILE A 25 17.59 5.81 -15.01
C ILE A 25 18.05 5.22 -13.67
N LEU A 26 17.16 4.47 -13.02
CA LEU A 26 17.41 3.82 -11.74
C LEU A 26 18.34 2.60 -11.93
N ASN A 27 19.57 2.64 -11.39
CA ASN A 27 20.45 1.47 -11.34
C ASN A 27 20.18 0.65 -10.05
N LEU A 28 20.06 -0.67 -10.17
CA LEU A 28 19.65 -1.60 -9.11
C LEU A 28 20.73 -2.62 -8.71
N ASP A 29 21.95 -2.47 -9.23
CA ASP A 29 22.99 -3.49 -9.18
C ASP A 29 23.74 -3.53 -7.83
N ASN A 30 23.61 -2.48 -7.00
CA ASN A 30 24.46 -2.25 -5.83
C ASN A 30 23.84 -2.53 -4.45
N TYR A 31 22.62 -3.10 -4.33
CA TYR A 31 21.94 -3.28 -3.03
C TYR A 31 21.91 -4.74 -2.59
N THR A 32 23.09 -5.33 -2.39
CA THR A 32 23.20 -6.81 -2.26
C THR A 32 23.34 -7.32 -0.83
N ASP A 33 23.85 -6.56 0.14
CA ASP A 33 24.52 -7.25 1.27
C ASP A 33 23.70 -7.59 2.53
N ARG A 34 22.41 -7.23 2.65
CA ARG A 34 21.64 -7.55 3.89
C ARG A 34 20.37 -8.38 3.71
N MET A 35 19.79 -8.42 2.51
CA MET A 35 18.50 -9.09 2.26
C MET A 35 18.65 -10.48 1.63
N GLN A 36 19.81 -10.80 1.05
CA GLN A 36 20.02 -12.02 0.28
C GLN A 36 19.85 -13.32 1.10
N ALA A 37 20.17 -13.29 2.40
CA ALA A 37 20.08 -14.47 3.27
C ALA A 37 18.63 -14.92 3.57
N SER A 38 17.66 -14.01 3.65
CA SER A 38 16.25 -14.36 3.94
C SER A 38 15.46 -14.77 2.71
N TYR A 39 15.75 -14.20 1.53
CA TYR A 39 14.97 -14.42 0.32
C TYR A 39 15.43 -15.62 -0.54
N SER A 40 16.69 -16.05 -0.40
CA SER A 40 17.24 -17.23 -1.12
C SER A 40 16.44 -18.52 -0.86
N LYS A 41 15.77 -18.63 0.30
CA LYS A 41 14.92 -19.78 0.65
C LYS A 41 13.62 -19.87 -0.17
N TYR A 42 13.11 -18.74 -0.68
CA TYR A 42 11.78 -18.68 -1.31
C TYR A 42 11.81 -18.41 -2.82
N PHE A 43 12.94 -17.95 -3.37
CA PHE A 43 13.10 -17.67 -4.79
C PHE A 43 14.35 -18.36 -5.36
N PRO A 44 14.20 -19.48 -6.11
CA PRO A 44 15.33 -20.22 -6.71
C PRO A 44 15.95 -19.52 -7.94
N ILE A 45 15.44 -18.36 -8.32
CA ILE A 45 15.98 -17.50 -9.38
C ILE A 45 16.65 -16.33 -8.68
N TYR A 46 17.93 -16.08 -8.94
CA TYR A 46 18.68 -14.94 -8.37
C TYR A 46 18.05 -13.62 -8.83
N ILE A 47 17.08 -13.14 -8.07
CA ILE A 47 16.52 -11.80 -8.23
C ILE A 47 17.27 -10.89 -7.26
N SER A 48 17.87 -9.82 -7.79
CA SER A 48 18.52 -8.79 -6.97
C SER A 48 17.56 -8.28 -5.88
N PRO A 49 17.96 -8.21 -4.60
CA PRO A 49 17.09 -7.74 -3.52
C PRO A 49 16.48 -6.36 -3.79
N SER A 50 17.20 -5.46 -4.47
CA SER A 50 16.69 -4.15 -4.91
C SER A 50 15.48 -4.31 -5.84
N PHE A 51 15.56 -5.24 -6.79
CA PHE A 51 14.49 -5.49 -7.75
C PHE A 51 13.26 -6.06 -7.05
N HIS A 52 13.45 -6.96 -6.09
CA HIS A 52 12.36 -7.53 -5.30
C HIS A 52 11.57 -6.47 -4.53
N ILE A 53 12.25 -5.58 -3.79
CA ILE A 53 11.61 -4.52 -3.01
C ILE A 53 10.83 -3.56 -3.93
N ILE A 54 11.37 -3.24 -5.10
CA ILE A 54 10.67 -2.40 -6.09
C ILE A 54 9.43 -3.09 -6.62
N LEU A 55 9.51 -4.37 -6.98
CA LEU A 55 8.35 -5.10 -7.47
C LEU A 55 7.25 -5.20 -6.40
N GLN A 56 7.61 -5.48 -5.14
CA GLN A 56 6.65 -5.48 -4.04
C GLN A 56 5.98 -4.12 -3.87
N ASN A 57 6.76 -3.03 -3.87
CA ASN A 57 6.21 -1.69 -3.77
C ASN A 57 5.38 -1.30 -5.00
N MET A 58 5.75 -1.73 -6.21
CA MET A 58 4.99 -1.47 -7.44
C MET A 58 3.61 -2.09 -7.39
N VAL A 59 3.52 -3.36 -7.00
CA VAL A 59 2.23 -4.05 -6.84
C VAL A 59 1.41 -3.43 -5.70
N HIS A 60 2.05 -3.08 -4.59
CA HIS A 60 1.40 -2.42 -3.46
C HIS A 60 0.87 -1.02 -3.81
N CYS A 61 1.62 -0.24 -4.60
CA CYS A 61 1.16 1.03 -5.14
C CYS A 61 -0.02 0.84 -6.10
N ALA A 62 -0.03 -0.23 -6.91
CA ALA A 62 -1.14 -0.54 -7.79
C ALA A 62 -2.42 -0.84 -7.01
N ASP A 63 -2.31 -1.63 -5.93
CA ASP A 63 -3.42 -1.96 -5.01
C ASP A 63 -4.00 -0.71 -4.34
N LEU A 64 -3.14 0.24 -3.95
CA LEU A 64 -3.53 1.52 -3.34
C LEU A 64 -3.79 2.65 -4.34
N SER A 65 -3.87 2.36 -5.64
CA SER A 65 -3.88 3.40 -6.68
C SER A 65 -5.23 4.11 -6.87
N ASN A 66 -6.31 3.66 -6.21
CA ASN A 66 -7.65 4.18 -6.44
C ASN A 66 -7.77 5.71 -6.29
N PRO A 67 -7.21 6.36 -5.24
CA PRO A 67 -7.26 7.82 -5.09
C PRO A 67 -6.43 8.58 -6.15
N ALA A 68 -5.50 7.91 -6.84
CA ALA A 68 -4.68 8.49 -7.91
C ALA A 68 -5.35 8.39 -9.29
N LYS A 69 -6.52 7.73 -9.41
CA LYS A 69 -7.29 7.67 -10.65
C LYS A 69 -8.14 8.94 -10.85
N PRO A 70 -8.61 9.23 -12.08
CA PRO A 70 -9.62 10.25 -12.32
C PRO A 70 -10.81 10.11 -11.37
N LEU A 71 -11.34 11.23 -10.88
CA LEU A 71 -12.34 11.27 -9.81
C LEU A 71 -13.57 10.38 -10.06
N HIS A 72 -14.03 10.26 -11.30
CA HIS A 72 -15.19 9.43 -11.64
C HIS A 72 -14.92 7.92 -11.44
N LEU A 73 -13.68 7.46 -11.60
CA LEU A 73 -13.29 6.08 -11.29
C LEU A 73 -13.06 5.91 -9.79
N TYR A 74 -12.37 6.88 -9.17
CA TYR A 74 -12.12 6.83 -7.73
C TYR A 74 -13.43 6.73 -6.94
N ARG A 75 -14.45 7.53 -7.28
CA ARG A 75 -15.79 7.45 -6.65
C ARG A 75 -16.40 6.05 -6.74
N GLN A 76 -16.35 5.40 -7.91
CA GLN A 76 -16.87 4.04 -8.06
C GLN A 76 -16.14 3.03 -7.17
N TRP A 77 -14.83 3.18 -6.99
CA TRP A 77 -14.06 2.34 -6.07
C TRP A 77 -14.39 2.64 -4.60
N THR A 78 -14.57 3.92 -4.24
CA THR A 78 -15.03 4.34 -2.91
C THR A 78 -16.39 3.75 -2.59
N ASP A 79 -17.35 3.81 -3.51
CA ASP A 79 -18.69 3.28 -3.27
C ASP A 79 -18.64 1.76 -3.01
N ARG A 80 -17.87 1.02 -3.82
CA ARG A 80 -17.69 -0.43 -3.66
C ARG A 80 -17.05 -0.82 -2.33
N ILE A 81 -15.97 -0.14 -1.92
CA ILE A 81 -15.28 -0.48 -0.66
C ILE A 81 -16.12 -0.10 0.56
N MET A 82 -16.89 1.00 0.50
CA MET A 82 -17.80 1.37 1.59
C MET A 82 -18.96 0.38 1.70
N GLU A 83 -19.51 -0.09 0.58
CA GLU A 83 -20.52 -1.15 0.59
C GLU A 83 -19.99 -2.43 1.25
N GLU A 84 -18.77 -2.86 0.90
CA GLU A 84 -18.12 -4.01 1.53
C GLU A 84 -17.95 -3.83 3.05
N PHE A 85 -17.49 -2.66 3.49
CA PHE A 85 -17.34 -2.34 4.92
C PHE A 85 -18.68 -2.35 5.65
N PHE A 86 -19.73 -1.80 5.05
CA PHE A 86 -21.05 -1.80 5.68
C PHE A 86 -21.65 -3.20 5.78
N LEU A 87 -21.41 -4.06 4.78
CA LEU A 87 -21.81 -5.47 4.85
C LEU A 87 -21.06 -6.21 5.96
N GLN A 88 -19.77 -5.94 6.15
CA GLN A 88 -19.00 -6.48 7.27
C GLN A 88 -19.58 -6.00 8.62
N GLY A 89 -19.88 -4.70 8.76
CA GLY A 89 -20.43 -4.15 9.99
C GLY A 89 -21.82 -4.69 10.35
N ASP A 90 -22.65 -4.98 9.34
CA ASP A 90 -23.93 -5.64 9.56
C ASP A 90 -23.77 -7.08 10.07
N GLN A 91 -22.76 -7.81 9.56
CA GLN A 91 -22.43 -9.16 10.05
C GLN A 91 -21.89 -9.12 11.47
N GLU A 92 -20.99 -8.18 11.79
CA GLU A 92 -20.46 -7.98 13.14
C GLU A 92 -21.60 -7.66 14.13
N ARG A 93 -22.53 -6.77 13.76
CA ARG A 93 -23.71 -6.45 14.55
C ARG A 93 -24.61 -7.68 14.77
N ALA A 94 -24.89 -8.45 13.73
CA ALA A 94 -25.71 -9.65 13.82
C ALA A 94 -25.07 -10.74 14.69
N ALA A 95 -23.74 -10.81 14.71
CA ALA A 95 -22.97 -11.71 15.56
C ALA A 95 -22.80 -11.21 17.00
N GLY A 96 -23.29 -10.00 17.33
CA GLY A 96 -23.11 -9.38 18.65
C GLY A 96 -21.66 -8.95 18.94
N LEU A 97 -20.87 -8.69 17.90
CA LEU A 97 -19.50 -8.19 17.98
C LEU A 97 -19.49 -6.65 17.95
N ASP A 98 -18.42 -6.06 18.47
CA ASP A 98 -18.14 -4.64 18.27
C ASP A 98 -17.91 -4.37 16.78
N ILE A 99 -18.57 -3.35 16.24
CA ILE A 99 -18.46 -3.00 14.81
C ILE A 99 -17.10 -2.36 14.55
N SER A 100 -16.41 -2.87 13.53
CA SER A 100 -15.11 -2.39 13.09
C SER A 100 -15.15 -0.92 12.66
N PRO A 101 -14.05 -0.16 12.82
CA PRO A 101 -13.98 1.22 12.36
C PRO A 101 -14.38 1.36 10.89
N MET A 102 -15.14 2.41 10.55
CA MET A 102 -15.68 2.70 9.21
C MET A 102 -16.74 1.71 8.68
N CYS A 103 -17.03 0.62 9.40
CA CYS A 103 -17.97 -0.41 8.97
C CYS A 103 -19.42 -0.14 9.40
N ASP A 104 -19.67 0.88 10.24
CA ASP A 104 -21.01 1.25 10.63
C ASP A 104 -21.60 2.32 9.70
N ARG A 105 -22.57 1.91 8.87
CA ARG A 105 -23.33 2.79 7.95
C ARG A 105 -24.05 3.96 8.63
N THR A 106 -24.28 3.91 9.94
CA THR A 106 -25.00 4.97 10.68
C THR A 106 -24.09 6.05 11.25
N THR A 107 -22.80 5.77 11.40
CA THR A 107 -21.81 6.67 12.02
C THR A 107 -20.63 6.99 11.11
N ALA A 108 -20.42 6.25 10.02
CA ALA A 108 -19.30 6.44 9.10
C ALA A 108 -19.41 7.76 8.31
N SER A 109 -18.34 8.56 8.36
CA SER A 109 -18.17 9.75 7.50
C SER A 109 -17.24 9.41 6.33
N ILE A 110 -17.83 9.02 5.19
CA ILE A 110 -17.09 8.57 4.00
C ILE A 110 -16.05 9.61 3.57
N GLU A 111 -16.45 10.88 3.47
CA GLU A 111 -15.58 11.96 3.01
C GLU A 111 -14.35 12.15 3.93
N LYS A 112 -14.54 12.12 5.25
CA LYS A 112 -13.45 12.27 6.22
C LYS A 112 -12.51 11.07 6.18
N SER A 113 -13.03 9.86 6.04
CA SER A 113 -12.23 8.64 5.91
C SER A 113 -11.37 8.65 4.64
N GLN A 114 -11.94 9.07 3.50
CA GLN A 114 -11.22 9.15 2.24
C GLN A 114 -10.15 10.26 2.22
N VAL A 115 -10.45 11.42 2.81
CA VAL A 115 -9.48 12.50 3.04
C VAL A 115 -8.34 11.99 3.92
N GLY A 116 -8.64 11.37 5.07
CA GLY A 116 -7.64 10.79 5.95
C GLY A 116 -6.72 9.79 5.24
N SER A 117 -7.28 8.81 4.52
CA SER A 117 -6.49 7.85 3.74
C SER A 117 -5.65 8.53 2.65
N THR A 118 -6.23 9.47 1.88
CA THR A 118 -5.51 10.14 0.80
C THR A 118 -4.37 11.03 1.33
N PHE A 119 -4.62 11.81 2.38
CA PHE A 119 -3.60 12.66 2.99
C PHE A 119 -2.53 11.85 3.73
N SER A 120 -2.88 10.77 4.43
CA SER A 120 -1.87 9.86 5.02
C SER A 120 -0.99 9.20 3.95
N HIS A 121 -1.52 8.96 2.74
CA HIS A 121 -0.74 8.43 1.62
C HIS A 121 0.05 9.52 0.86
N MET A 122 -0.43 10.77 0.81
CA MET A 122 0.24 11.89 0.14
C MET A 122 1.29 12.61 1.01
N ALA A 123 1.12 12.65 2.34
CA ALA A 123 2.01 13.33 3.28
C ALA A 123 3.35 12.61 3.53
N ILE A 124 3.65 11.57 2.74
CA ILE A 124 4.95 10.90 2.72
C ILE A 124 5.82 11.41 1.54
N ASN A 125 5.50 12.57 0.97
CA ASN A 125 6.39 13.30 0.07
C ASN A 125 7.03 14.49 0.78
#